data_AF-A0A453CKY2-F1
#
_entry.id   AF-A0A453CKY2-F1
#
_cell.length_a   1.000
_cell.length_b   1.000
_cell.length_c   1.000
_cell.angle_alpha   90.00
_cell.angle_beta   90.00
_cell.angle_gamma   90.00
#
_symmetry.space_group_name_H-M   'P 1'
#
loop_
_entity.id
_entity.type
_entity.pdbx_description
1 polymer ?
#
loop_
_entity_poly.entity_id
_entity_poly.type
_entity_poly.pdbx_seq_one_letter_code
_entity_poly.pdbx_strand_id
1 'polypeptide(L)'
;RTGPFPAGVLLHSYLGSAEMVPGLANLGCYFSLSGFLTGLKSTKAKKMLKAIPLDRILLETDAPDAVPRLDNVSLVTVPVDTSDADIEMFQGDSTSQAATPSKESLNHPANIHIVLKYVASLLEMPEAELAEASYRNATKLFSYPGSKVHPKAETA
;
A
#
# COMPACT_ATOMS: atom_id res chain seq x y z
N ARG A 1 -18.37 9.95 22.59
CA ARG A 1 -17.76 9.63 21.28
C ARG A 1 -16.31 9.22 21.55
N THR A 2 -15.77 8.32 20.71
CA THR A 2 -14.35 8.24 20.28
C THR A 2 -13.27 7.77 21.29
N GLY A 3 -12.51 6.75 20.87
CA GLY A 3 -11.15 6.48 21.39
C GLY A 3 -10.14 7.55 20.94
N PRO A 4 -8.88 7.49 21.39
CA PRO A 4 -7.94 8.63 21.44
C PRO A 4 -7.30 9.02 20.10
N PHE A 5 -7.88 8.64 18.95
CA PHE A 5 -7.29 8.87 17.63
C PHE A 5 -8.06 9.96 16.85
N PRO A 6 -7.91 11.25 17.21
CA PRO A 6 -8.64 12.34 16.57
C PRO A 6 -8.33 12.47 15.07
N ALA A 7 -7.17 11.98 14.62
CA ALA A 7 -6.76 12.00 13.21
C ALA A 7 -7.35 10.86 12.37
N GLY A 8 -7.83 9.77 12.99
CA GLY A 8 -8.39 8.59 12.33
C GLY A 8 -7.58 7.31 12.58
N VAL A 9 -7.95 6.24 11.87
CA VAL A 9 -7.32 4.91 11.97
C VAL A 9 -6.74 4.52 10.62
N LEU A 10 -5.53 3.97 10.58
CA LEU A 10 -4.94 3.43 9.36
C LEU A 10 -5.32 1.96 9.19
N LEU A 11 -5.91 1.62 8.05
CA LEU A 11 -5.98 0.25 7.56
C LEU A 11 -4.83 0.05 6.57
N HIS A 12 -3.75 -0.49 7.10
CA HIS A 12 -2.53 -0.80 6.35
C HIS A 12 -2.76 -1.92 5.32
N SER A 13 -2.14 -1.80 4.15
CA SER A 13 -2.11 -2.81 3.08
C SER A 13 -3.50 -3.41 2.78
N TYR A 14 -4.50 -2.55 2.62
CA TYR A 14 -5.90 -2.96 2.53
C TYR A 14 -6.22 -3.69 1.22
N LEU A 15 -6.58 -4.97 1.35
CA LEU A 15 -6.99 -5.86 0.25
C LEU A 15 -8.39 -6.47 0.47
N GLY A 16 -9.17 -5.84 1.36
CA GLY A 16 -10.49 -6.25 1.79
C GLY A 16 -11.56 -6.10 0.70
N SER A 17 -12.83 -6.25 1.10
CA SER A 17 -13.95 -6.17 0.17
C SER A 17 -14.49 -4.74 0.07
N ALA A 18 -14.99 -4.37 -1.12
CA ALA A 18 -15.57 -3.04 -1.35
C ALA A 18 -16.74 -2.73 -0.41
N GLU A 19 -17.47 -3.77 0.02
CA GLU A 19 -18.65 -3.68 0.89
C GLU A 19 -18.30 -3.22 2.31
N MET A 20 -17.08 -3.50 2.78
CA MET A 20 -16.62 -3.07 4.12
C MET A 20 -16.19 -1.61 4.16
N VAL A 21 -15.82 -1.05 3.00
CA VAL A 21 -15.22 0.28 2.90
C VAL A 21 -16.12 1.38 3.47
N PRO A 22 -17.43 1.48 3.16
CA PRO A 22 -18.27 2.55 3.69
C PRO A 22 -18.37 2.55 5.22
N GLY A 23 -18.52 1.37 5.83
CA GLY A 23 -18.59 1.24 7.28
C GLY A 23 -17.28 1.66 7.96
N LEU A 24 -16.15 1.23 7.42
CA LEU A 24 -14.82 1.58 7.93
C LEU A 24 -14.50 3.07 7.71
N ALA A 25 -14.83 3.63 6.55
CA ALA A 25 -14.67 5.05 6.28
C ALA A 25 -15.50 5.92 7.24
N ASN A 26 -16.74 5.51 7.56
CA ASN A 26 -17.59 6.18 8.55
C ASN A 26 -17.00 6.17 9.97
N LEU A 27 -16.16 5.18 10.29
CA LEU A 27 -15.41 5.12 11.55
C LEU A 27 -14.12 5.95 11.54
N GLY A 28 -13.85 6.66 10.45
CA GLY A 28 -12.67 7.52 10.29
C GLY A 28 -11.43 6.78 9.77
N CYS A 29 -11.60 5.59 9.18
CA CYS A 29 -10.47 4.84 8.63
C CYS A 29 -9.92 5.45 7.33
N TYR A 30 -8.61 5.41 7.21
CA TYR A 30 -7.84 5.58 5.98
C TYR A 30 -7.42 4.21 5.45
N PHE A 31 -7.22 4.09 4.15
CA PHE A 31 -6.91 2.83 3.46
C PHE A 31 -5.59 2.98 2.73
N SER A 32 -4.57 2.28 3.18
CA SER A 32 -3.28 2.27 2.52
C SER A 32 -3.19 1.10 1.54
N LEU A 33 -2.58 1.36 0.38
CA LEU A 33 -2.49 0.44 -0.74
C LEU A 33 -1.03 0.17 -1.04
N SER A 34 -0.65 -1.11 -1.04
CA SER A 34 0.71 -1.58 -1.30
C SER A 34 0.82 -2.28 -2.67
N GLY A 35 2.02 -2.76 -3.00
CA GLY A 35 2.24 -3.55 -4.21
C GLY A 35 1.51 -4.90 -4.23
N PHE A 36 1.02 -5.42 -3.09
CA PHE A 36 0.17 -6.62 -3.08
C PHE A 36 -1.14 -6.42 -3.87
N LEU A 37 -1.58 -5.17 -4.03
CA LEU A 37 -2.74 -4.82 -4.84
C LEU A 37 -2.62 -5.32 -6.30
N THR A 38 -1.40 -5.39 -6.85
CA THR A 38 -1.17 -5.86 -8.23
C THR A 38 -1.44 -7.36 -8.40
N GLY A 39 -1.48 -8.13 -7.29
CA GLY A 39 -1.86 -9.54 -7.30
C GLY A 39 -3.38 -9.78 -7.25
N LEU A 40 -4.19 -8.75 -6.97
CA LEU A 40 -5.64 -8.88 -6.97
C LEU A 40 -6.20 -8.88 -8.40
N LYS A 41 -7.32 -9.62 -8.57
CA LYS A 41 -8.12 -9.50 -9.80
C LYS A 41 -8.51 -8.04 -10.03
N SER A 42 -8.25 -7.52 -11.23
CA SER A 42 -8.44 -6.08 -11.51
C SER A 42 -9.88 -5.61 -11.25
N THR A 43 -10.88 -6.46 -11.50
CA THR A 43 -12.29 -6.17 -11.21
C THR A 43 -12.56 -5.99 -9.72
N LYS A 44 -11.97 -6.84 -8.87
CA LYS A 44 -12.05 -6.72 -7.41
C LYS A 44 -11.33 -5.45 -6.94
N ALA A 45 -10.09 -5.24 -7.41
CA ALA A 45 -9.29 -4.07 -7.05
C ALA A 45 -10.02 -2.77 -7.43
N LYS A 46 -10.51 -2.67 -8.68
CA LYS A 46 -11.25 -1.50 -9.17
C LYS A 46 -12.52 -1.25 -8.36
N LYS A 47 -13.30 -2.29 -8.02
CA LYS A 47 -14.51 -2.15 -7.19
C LYS A 47 -14.16 -1.63 -5.79
N MET A 48 -13.11 -2.18 -5.17
CA MET A 48 -12.63 -1.77 -3.85
C MET A 48 -12.16 -0.31 -3.87
N LEU A 49 -11.29 0.06 -4.81
CA LEU A 49 -10.76 1.42 -4.93
C LEU A 49 -11.86 2.46 -5.15
N LYS A 50 -12.84 2.17 -6.02
CA LYS A 50 -13.98 3.07 -6.26
C LYS A 50 -14.89 3.25 -5.04
N ALA A 51 -14.85 2.35 -4.07
CA ALA A 51 -15.59 2.49 -2.82
C ALA A 51 -14.85 3.36 -1.78
N ILE A 52 -13.52 3.52 -1.90
CA ILE A 52 -12.71 4.29 -0.96
C ILE A 52 -12.86 5.79 -1.28
N PRO A 53 -13.27 6.62 -0.31
CA PRO A 53 -13.27 8.07 -0.50
C PRO A 53 -11.86 8.60 -0.79
N LEU A 54 -11.73 9.52 -1.75
CA LEU A 54 -10.42 10.04 -2.17
C LEU A 54 -9.65 10.70 -1.03
N ASP A 55 -10.33 11.33 -0.06
CA ASP A 55 -9.74 11.92 1.15
C ASP A 55 -9.32 10.88 2.20
N ARG A 56 -9.40 9.59 1.87
CA ARG A 56 -9.02 8.45 2.72
C ARG A 56 -8.05 7.47 2.06
N ILE A 57 -7.63 7.73 0.82
CA ILE A 57 -6.64 6.89 0.12
C ILE A 57 -5.23 7.26 0.58
N LEU A 58 -4.41 6.24 0.86
CA LEU A 58 -2.98 6.33 1.10
C LEU A 58 -2.24 5.32 0.21
N LEU A 59 -0.99 5.62 -0.10
CA LEU A 59 -0.11 4.75 -0.87
C LEU A 59 1.10 4.37 -0.02
N GLU A 60 1.54 3.13 -0.12
CA GLU A 60 2.75 2.61 0.52
C GLU A 60 3.44 1.59 -0.37
N THR A 61 4.67 1.20 -0.03
CA THR A 61 5.35 0.08 -0.71
C THR A 61 5.20 -1.24 0.01
N ASP A 62 5.10 -1.20 1.35
CA ASP A 62 5.22 -2.36 2.22
C ASP A 62 6.55 -3.12 2.01
N ALA A 63 7.61 -2.37 1.66
CA ALA A 63 8.96 -2.91 1.50
C ALA A 63 9.50 -3.39 2.87
N PRO A 64 10.21 -4.54 2.94
CA PRO A 64 10.84 -5.26 1.83
C PRO A 64 9.93 -6.23 1.06
N ASP A 65 8.69 -6.43 1.50
CA ASP A 65 7.69 -7.28 0.86
C ASP A 65 6.94 -6.57 -0.28
N ALA A 66 5.84 -7.17 -0.75
CA ALA A 66 4.90 -6.55 -1.69
C ALA A 66 5.54 -6.00 -2.98
N VAL A 67 6.53 -6.70 -3.54
CA VAL A 67 7.11 -6.36 -4.86
C VAL A 67 5.98 -6.26 -5.90
N PRO A 68 5.76 -5.09 -6.53
CA PRO A 68 4.72 -4.94 -7.55
C PRO A 68 4.94 -5.88 -8.73
N ARG A 69 3.89 -6.61 -9.13
CA ARG A 69 3.90 -7.54 -10.25
C ARG A 69 3.16 -6.94 -11.44
N LEU A 70 3.84 -6.10 -12.20
CA LEU A 70 3.30 -5.43 -13.39
C LEU A 70 4.27 -5.61 -14.56
N ASP A 71 3.71 -5.84 -15.75
CA ASP A 71 4.51 -5.94 -16.96
C ASP A 71 5.10 -4.57 -17.34
N ASN A 72 6.32 -4.57 -17.88
CA ASN A 72 7.00 -3.37 -18.41
C ASN A 72 7.28 -2.25 -17.39
N VAL A 73 7.48 -2.59 -16.12
CA VAL A 73 7.88 -1.61 -15.10
C VAL A 73 9.33 -1.84 -14.66
N SER A 74 10.10 -0.75 -14.58
CA SER A 74 11.46 -0.80 -14.02
C SER A 74 11.40 -0.77 -12.50
N LEU A 75 11.64 -1.92 -11.86
CA LEU A 75 11.69 -2.06 -10.41
C LEU A 75 13.08 -1.72 -9.87
N VAL A 76 13.11 -1.03 -8.73
CA VAL A 76 14.31 -0.96 -7.88
C VAL A 76 14.21 -2.10 -6.87
N THR A 77 15.12 -3.06 -6.92
CA THR A 77 15.16 -4.17 -5.96
C THR A 77 16.48 -4.23 -5.24
N VAL A 78 16.46 -4.72 -4.00
CA VAL A 78 17.68 -4.95 -3.21
C VAL A 78 18.00 -6.45 -3.31
N PRO A 79 19.21 -6.85 -3.74
CA PRO A 79 19.58 -8.25 -3.76
C PRO A 79 19.62 -8.80 -2.33
N VAL A 80 19.12 -10.01 -2.14
CA VAL A 80 19.34 -10.75 -0.89
C VAL A 80 20.72 -11.39 -0.98
N ASP A 81 21.65 -10.93 -0.13
CA ASP A 81 22.94 -11.58 0.07
C ASP A 81 22.70 -12.86 0.88
N THR A 82 22.51 -13.99 0.20
CA THR A 82 22.48 -15.31 0.84
C THR A 82 23.91 -15.74 1.14
N SER A 83 24.54 -15.15 2.16
CA SER A 83 25.72 -15.75 2.77
C SER A 83 25.28 -16.84 3.76
N ASP A 84 25.19 -18.07 3.25
CA ASP A 84 25.13 -19.42 3.86
C ASP A 84 25.08 -19.66 5.39
N ALA A 85 24.41 -18.84 6.23
CA ALA A 85 24.42 -19.06 7.69
C ALA A 85 23.08 -19.40 8.36
N ASP A 86 21.91 -19.00 7.84
CA ASP A 86 20.69 -18.99 8.67
C ASP A 86 19.48 -19.79 8.13
N ILE A 87 19.65 -20.76 7.23
CA ILE A 87 18.56 -21.71 6.92
C ILE A 87 18.59 -22.85 7.94
N GLU A 88 18.15 -22.57 9.17
CA GLU A 88 17.71 -23.64 10.07
C GLU A 88 16.31 -24.13 9.66
N MET A 89 16.21 -25.46 9.62
CA MET A 89 15.14 -26.24 9.03
C MET A 89 13.78 -26.04 9.71
N PHE A 90 12.77 -25.61 8.95
CA PHE A 90 11.38 -26.00 9.20
C PHE A 90 11.00 -27.12 8.21
N GLN A 91 11.21 -28.37 8.61
CA GLN A 91 10.58 -29.51 7.95
C GLN A 91 9.14 -29.64 8.44
N GLY A 92 8.21 -29.11 7.65
CA GLY A 92 6.77 -29.39 7.74
C GLY A 92 6.30 -29.95 6.40
N ASP A 93 5.82 -31.19 6.44
CA ASP A 93 5.53 -32.06 5.30
C ASP A 93 4.31 -31.60 4.44
N SER A 94 4.25 -32.12 3.21
CA SER A 94 3.10 -32.19 2.27
C SER A 94 2.94 -31.14 1.13
N THR A 95 3.49 -31.53 -0.03
CA THR A 95 2.89 -31.49 -1.39
C THR A 95 2.21 -30.21 -1.90
N SER A 96 2.92 -29.45 -2.73
CA SER A 96 2.45 -29.01 -4.07
C SER A 96 3.61 -28.39 -4.86
N GLN A 97 3.86 -28.90 -6.07
CA GLN A 97 4.87 -28.38 -6.96
C GLN A 97 4.53 -26.94 -7.40
N ALA A 98 5.39 -26.00 -7.05
CA ALA A 98 5.50 -24.72 -7.74
C ALA A 98 7.00 -24.41 -7.90
N ALA A 99 7.33 -23.86 -9.08
CA ALA A 99 8.67 -23.67 -9.58
C ALA A 99 9.62 -22.97 -8.59
N THR A 100 10.89 -23.35 -8.67
CA THR A 100 12.04 -22.85 -7.89
C THR A 100 12.07 -21.32 -7.75
N PRO A 101 12.30 -20.76 -6.56
CA PRO A 101 12.44 -19.32 -6.37
C PRO A 101 13.77 -18.88 -6.98
N SER A 102 13.72 -18.26 -8.16
CA SER A 102 14.87 -17.57 -8.72
C SER A 102 15.19 -16.36 -7.84
N LYS A 103 16.27 -16.43 -7.05
CA LYS A 103 16.98 -15.33 -6.36
C LYS A 103 16.05 -14.19 -5.91
N GLU A 104 15.38 -14.38 -4.77
CA GLU A 104 14.45 -13.37 -4.22
C GLU A 104 15.13 -12.01 -4.09
N SER A 105 14.56 -11.00 -4.73
CA SER A 105 15.00 -9.61 -4.64
C SER A 105 13.99 -8.82 -3.83
N LEU A 106 14.43 -8.11 -2.80
CA LEU A 106 13.56 -7.36 -1.89
C LEU A 106 12.99 -6.13 -2.59
N ASN A 107 11.76 -5.76 -2.23
CA ASN A 107 11.15 -4.51 -2.65
C ASN A 107 11.88 -3.31 -2.01
N HIS A 108 11.70 -2.13 -2.59
CA HIS A 108 12.35 -0.89 -2.14
C HIS A 108 11.32 0.25 -2.01
N PRO A 109 11.44 1.16 -1.01
CA PRO A 109 10.54 2.31 -0.86
C PRO A 109 10.40 3.20 -2.11
N ALA A 110 11.45 3.25 -2.95
CA ALA A 110 11.41 4.00 -4.21
C ALA A 110 10.33 3.50 -5.18
N ASN A 111 9.85 2.26 -5.05
CA ASN A 111 8.83 1.69 -5.92
C ASN A 111 7.41 2.22 -5.63
N ILE A 112 7.21 3.15 -4.69
CA ILE A 112 5.90 3.74 -4.38
C ILE A 112 5.22 4.36 -5.62
N HIS A 113 6.01 4.91 -6.55
CA HIS A 113 5.50 5.48 -7.80
C HIS A 113 4.85 4.43 -8.73
N ILE A 114 5.21 3.15 -8.59
CA ILE A 114 4.61 2.05 -9.34
C ILE A 114 3.21 1.76 -8.80
N VAL A 115 3.07 1.76 -7.47
CA VAL A 115 1.77 1.63 -6.78
C VAL A 115 0.87 2.81 -7.16
N LEU A 116 1.39 4.04 -7.14
CA LEU A 116 0.70 5.24 -7.61
C LEU A 116 0.14 5.07 -9.02
N LYS A 117 0.99 4.71 -9.99
CA LYS A 117 0.60 4.49 -11.39
C LYS A 117 -0.52 3.47 -11.53
N TYR A 118 -0.39 2.35 -10.82
CA TYR A 118 -1.38 1.29 -10.88
C TYR A 118 -2.73 1.73 -10.31
N VAL A 119 -2.74 2.35 -9.12
CA VAL A 119 -3.97 2.82 -8.47
C VAL A 119 -4.64 3.93 -9.30
N ALA A 120 -3.87 4.88 -9.82
CA ALA A 120 -4.36 5.93 -10.72
C ALA A 120 -5.03 5.34 -11.96
N SER A 121 -4.43 4.31 -12.56
CA SER A 121 -5.01 3.62 -13.73
C SER A 121 -6.35 2.95 -13.44
N LEU A 122 -6.51 2.35 -12.25
CA LEU A 122 -7.75 1.69 -11.85
C LEU A 122 -8.86 2.69 -11.49
N LEU A 123 -8.48 3.84 -10.93
CA LEU A 123 -9.37 4.95 -10.62
C LEU A 123 -9.71 5.82 -11.85
N GLU A 124 -9.00 5.64 -12.96
CA GLU A 124 -9.15 6.45 -14.18
C GLU A 124 -8.90 7.94 -13.90
N MET A 125 -7.87 8.25 -13.10
CA MET A 125 -7.53 9.62 -12.68
C MET A 125 -6.05 9.97 -12.92
N PRO A 126 -5.69 11.26 -13.01
CA PRO A 126 -4.29 11.68 -13.15
C PRO A 126 -3.43 11.28 -11.95
N GLU A 127 -2.20 10.80 -12.21
CA GLU A 127 -1.23 10.44 -11.16
C GLU A 127 -0.95 11.60 -10.20
N ALA A 128 -0.81 12.82 -10.72
CA ALA A 128 -0.54 14.00 -9.91
C ALA A 128 -1.67 14.31 -8.91
N GLU A 129 -2.92 14.11 -9.31
CA GLU A 129 -4.08 14.35 -8.43
C GLU A 129 -4.15 13.30 -7.32
N LEU A 130 -3.92 12.02 -7.65
CA LEU A 130 -3.87 10.95 -6.65
C LEU A 130 -2.69 11.12 -5.69
N ALA A 131 -1.52 11.52 -6.22
CA ALA A 131 -0.33 11.77 -5.42
C ALA A 131 -0.58 12.90 -4.41
N GLU A 132 -1.16 14.02 -4.86
CA GLU A 132 -1.50 15.15 -3.99
C GLU A 132 -2.55 14.75 -2.94
N ALA A 133 -3.59 14.02 -3.34
CA ALA A 133 -4.61 13.53 -2.41
C ALA A 133 -4.00 12.61 -1.34
N SER A 134 -3.21 11.61 -1.74
CA SER A 134 -2.53 10.70 -0.83
C SER A 134 -1.55 11.44 0.10
N TYR A 135 -0.80 12.41 -0.42
CA TYR A 135 0.12 13.22 0.37
C TYR A 135 -0.61 14.07 1.42
N ARG A 136 -1.69 14.75 1.03
CA ARG A 136 -2.54 15.53 1.94
C ARG A 136 -3.16 14.65 3.01
N ASN A 137 -3.64 13.47 2.64
CA ASN A 137 -4.21 12.49 3.57
C ASN A 137 -3.17 11.99 4.57
N ALA A 138 -1.97 11.62 4.11
CA ALA A 138 -0.87 11.17 4.96
C ALA A 138 -0.45 12.29 5.92
N THR A 139 -0.31 13.51 5.40
CA THR A 139 0.04 14.68 6.21
C THR A 139 -1.00 14.91 7.30
N LYS A 140 -2.29 14.86 6.99
CA LYS A 140 -3.36 14.99 7.98
C LYS A 140 -3.34 13.88 9.02
N LEU A 141 -3.17 12.62 8.60
CA LEU A 141 -3.23 11.46 9.49
C LEU A 141 -2.02 11.37 10.44
N PHE A 142 -0.82 11.67 9.93
CA PHE A 142 0.43 11.53 10.67
C PHE A 142 0.95 12.84 11.28
N SER A 143 0.19 13.95 11.19
CA SER A 143 0.51 15.19 11.91
C SER A 143 0.01 15.14 13.34
N TYR A 144 0.91 15.34 14.30
CA TYR A 144 0.62 15.45 15.73
C TYR A 144 1.67 16.32 16.41
N PRO A 145 1.44 16.84 17.63
CA PRO A 145 2.46 17.62 18.34
C PRO A 145 3.77 16.85 18.46
N GLY A 146 4.83 17.34 17.80
CA GLY A 146 6.14 16.68 17.73
C GLY A 146 6.42 15.87 16.46
N SER A 147 5.46 15.74 15.53
CA SER A 147 5.70 15.11 14.23
C SER A 147 6.61 15.99 13.35
N LYS A 148 7.39 15.37 12.46
CA LYS A 148 8.17 16.07 11.42
C LYS A 148 7.34 16.41 10.18
N VAL A 149 6.13 15.88 10.13
CA VAL A 149 5.16 16.11 9.06
C VAL A 149 4.20 17.17 9.56
N HIS A 150 4.07 18.26 8.81
CA HIS A 150 3.21 19.37 9.15
C HIS A 150 2.27 19.64 7.97
N PRO A 151 0.98 19.94 8.22
CA PRO A 151 0.10 20.45 7.17
C PRO A 151 0.73 21.70 6.58
N LYS A 152 0.75 21.83 5.25
CA LYS A 152 0.95 23.15 4.66
C LYS A 152 -0.15 24.05 5.24
N ALA A 153 0.23 25.22 5.78
CA ALA A 153 -0.74 26.20 6.21
C ALA A 153 -1.68 26.47 5.04
N GLU A 154 -2.97 26.27 5.22
CA GLU A 154 -3.96 26.71 4.25
C GLU A 154 -3.81 28.23 4.15
N THR A 155 -3.27 28.70 3.03
CA THR A 155 -3.34 30.12 2.67
C THR A 155 -4.82 30.43 2.50
N ALA A 156 -5.37 31.16 3.47
CA ALA A 156 -6.71 31.75 3.43
C ALA A 156 -6.90 32.68 2.24
#